data_AF-A0A8T4XGM4-F1
#
_entry.id   AF-A0A8T4XGM4-F1
#
_cell.length_a   1.000
_cell.length_b   1.000
_cell.length_c   1.000
_cell.angle_alpha   90.00
_cell.angle_beta   90.00
_cell.angle_gamma   90.00
#
_symmetry.space_group_name_H-M   'P 1'
#
loop_
_entity.id
_entity.type
_entity.pdbx_description
1 polymer ?
#
loop_
_entity_poly.entity_id
_entity_poly.type
_entity_poly.pdbx_seq_one_letter_code
_entity_poly.pdbx_strand_id
1 'polypeptide(L)'
;MGSLPKVWELIDRFKHICKSRGWWVSEYEDVINANGEYHNFLWARKIYPRTFKSVVSNHFCPIRDGLSYRIVNVSYTAWIFSEPPIENLISFVIDNPHLLRSTALYDLSKAYMGSRLCLKLNETESIVFREFEDFLEKEYGLNLINKLPPLPPDHLPLPERTILNI
;
A
#
# COMPACT_ATOMS: atom_id res chain seq x y z
N MET A 1 19.11 9.57 -15.39
CA MET A 1 17.94 9.10 -14.62
C MET A 1 16.75 9.02 -15.57
N GLY A 2 16.20 7.82 -15.77
CA GLY A 2 15.04 7.62 -16.64
C GLY A 2 13.76 8.12 -15.98
N SER A 3 12.74 8.42 -16.79
CA SER A 3 11.40 8.68 -16.28
C SER A 3 10.84 7.46 -15.54
N LEU A 4 9.99 7.71 -14.52
CA LEU A 4 9.29 6.62 -13.84
C LEU A 4 8.39 5.89 -14.87
N PRO A 5 8.50 4.56 -15.01
CA PRO A 5 7.67 3.81 -15.92
C PRO A 5 6.23 3.75 -15.42
N LYS A 6 5.32 3.25 -16.27
CA LYS A 6 3.93 3.04 -15.86
C LYS A 6 3.87 2.04 -14.71
N VAL A 7 2.82 2.10 -13.88
CA VAL A 7 2.78 1.32 -12.63
C VAL A 7 2.91 -0.19 -12.86
N TRP A 8 2.30 -0.73 -13.91
CA TRP A 8 2.45 -2.16 -14.22
C TRP A 8 3.88 -2.53 -14.61
N GLU A 9 4.56 -1.71 -15.43
CA GLU A 9 5.98 -1.92 -15.77
C GLU A 9 6.89 -1.79 -14.55
N LEU A 10 6.54 -0.91 -13.61
CA LEU A 10 7.24 -0.74 -12.34
C LEU A 10 7.14 -2.02 -11.50
N ILE A 11 5.93 -2.57 -11.35
CA ILE A 11 5.68 -3.82 -10.64
C ILE A 11 6.36 -4.99 -11.35
N ASP A 12 6.30 -5.07 -12.68
CA ASP A 12 6.98 -6.11 -13.45
C ASP A 12 8.49 -6.06 -13.24
N ARG A 13 9.11 -4.89 -13.28
CA ARG A 13 10.56 -4.75 -12.99
C ARG A 13 10.88 -5.17 -11.56
N PHE A 14 10.07 -4.79 -10.60
CA PHE A 14 10.24 -5.22 -9.21
C PHE A 14 10.12 -6.75 -9.05
N LYS A 15 9.17 -7.37 -9.75
CA LYS A 15 9.00 -8.83 -9.80
C LYS A 15 10.27 -9.54 -10.31
N HIS A 16 11.03 -8.94 -11.23
CA HIS A 16 12.33 -9.50 -11.66
C HIS A 16 13.38 -9.49 -10.55
N ILE A 17 13.43 -8.44 -9.74
CA ILE A 17 14.32 -8.37 -8.55
C ILE A 17 13.90 -9.40 -7.50
N CYS A 18 12.60 -9.60 -7.31
CA CYS A 18 12.11 -10.62 -6.38
C CYS A 18 12.50 -12.03 -6.83
N LYS A 19 12.43 -12.31 -8.13
CA LYS A 19 12.89 -13.58 -8.70
C LYS A 19 14.40 -13.80 -8.48
N SER A 20 15.24 -12.77 -8.64
CA SER A 20 16.69 -12.89 -8.42
C SER A 20 17.06 -13.11 -6.94
N ARG A 21 16.18 -12.71 -6.02
CA ARG A 21 16.27 -13.02 -4.58
C ARG A 21 15.79 -14.44 -4.21
N GLY A 22 15.29 -15.20 -5.19
CA GLY A 22 14.78 -16.56 -4.97
C GLY A 22 13.35 -16.61 -4.44
N TRP A 23 12.62 -15.49 -4.43
CA TRP A 23 11.20 -15.50 -4.09
C TRP A 23 10.35 -16.00 -5.25
N TRP A 24 9.28 -16.70 -4.92
CA TRP A 24 8.32 -17.12 -5.94
C TRP A 24 7.48 -15.91 -6.37
N VAL A 25 7.23 -15.80 -7.65
CA VAL A 25 6.50 -14.67 -8.24
C VAL A 25 5.53 -15.23 -9.26
N SER A 26 4.25 -14.84 -9.16
CA SER A 26 3.26 -15.22 -10.17
C SER A 26 3.61 -14.64 -11.54
N GLU A 27 3.42 -15.43 -12.59
CA GLU A 27 3.59 -14.97 -13.96
C GLU A 27 2.51 -13.97 -14.36
N TYR A 28 1.27 -14.16 -13.89
CA TYR A 28 0.09 -13.44 -14.37
C TYR A 28 -0.47 -12.45 -13.36
N GLU A 29 -0.37 -12.76 -12.07
CA GLU A 29 -0.85 -11.90 -11.00
C GLU A 29 0.30 -11.12 -10.38
N ASP A 30 -0.01 -10.02 -9.70
CA ASP A 30 0.97 -9.20 -8.99
C ASP A 30 1.22 -9.73 -7.57
N VAL A 31 1.40 -11.05 -7.48
CA VAL A 31 1.58 -11.81 -6.23
C VAL A 31 2.99 -12.35 -6.13
N ILE A 32 3.57 -12.20 -4.94
CA ILE A 32 4.91 -12.68 -4.57
C ILE A 32 4.76 -13.54 -3.32
N ASN A 33 5.42 -14.70 -3.30
CA ASN A 33 5.56 -15.49 -2.08
C ASN A 33 7.00 -15.44 -1.60
N ALA A 34 7.19 -14.90 -0.40
CA ALA A 34 8.47 -14.80 0.27
C ALA A 34 8.32 -15.41 1.67
N ASN A 35 9.19 -16.36 2.02
CA ASN A 35 9.19 -17.04 3.32
C ASN A 35 7.83 -17.65 3.73
N GLY A 36 7.04 -18.12 2.76
CA GLY A 36 5.74 -18.73 3.01
C GLY A 36 4.57 -17.75 3.12
N GLU A 37 4.84 -16.44 3.11
CA GLU A 37 3.82 -15.39 3.12
C GLU A 37 3.54 -14.89 1.71
N TYR A 38 2.28 -14.62 1.41
CA TYR A 38 1.86 -14.06 0.12
C TYR A 38 1.68 -12.55 0.23
N HIS A 39 2.29 -11.82 -0.71
CA HIS A 39 2.29 -10.37 -0.81
C HIS A 39 1.69 -9.99 -2.15
N ASN A 40 0.63 -9.19 -2.15
CA ASN A 40 -0.06 -8.78 -3.37
C ASN A 40 0.13 -7.28 -3.61
N PHE A 41 0.30 -6.89 -4.88
CA PHE A 41 0.29 -5.50 -5.30
C PHE A 41 -0.99 -5.20 -6.07
N LEU A 42 -1.62 -4.07 -5.77
CA LEU A 42 -2.82 -3.59 -6.44
C LEU A 42 -2.56 -2.19 -6.95
N TRP A 43 -2.58 -2.03 -8.27
CA TRP A 43 -2.55 -0.70 -8.87
C TRP A 43 -3.96 -0.09 -8.90
N ALA A 44 -4.09 1.14 -8.39
CA ALA A 44 -5.34 1.89 -8.42
C ALA A 44 -5.11 3.31 -8.98
N ARG A 45 -5.92 3.71 -9.96
CA ARG A 45 -6.01 5.12 -10.39
C ARG A 45 -7.08 5.85 -9.59
N LYS A 46 -8.32 5.35 -9.68
CA LYS A 46 -9.46 5.78 -8.88
C LYS A 46 -10.14 4.54 -8.33
N ILE A 47 -10.36 4.51 -7.01
CA ILE A 47 -11.09 3.44 -6.36
C ILE A 47 -12.20 4.02 -5.50
N TYR A 48 -13.40 3.45 -5.66
CA TYR A 48 -14.52 3.82 -4.81
C TYR A 48 -14.32 3.24 -3.41
N PRO A 49 -14.67 3.97 -2.34
CA PRO A 49 -14.49 3.50 -0.97
C PRO A 49 -15.12 2.14 -0.69
N ARG A 50 -16.29 1.85 -1.28
CA ARG A 50 -16.95 0.55 -1.13
C ARG A 50 -16.10 -0.59 -1.72
N THR A 51 -15.53 -0.39 -2.90
CA THR A 51 -14.65 -1.37 -3.55
C THR A 51 -13.38 -1.55 -2.73
N PHE A 52 -12.75 -0.46 -2.29
CA PHE A 52 -11.56 -0.52 -1.45
C PHE A 52 -11.80 -1.36 -0.20
N LYS A 53 -12.87 -1.05 0.56
CA LYS A 53 -13.28 -1.80 1.75
C LYS A 53 -13.46 -3.28 1.47
N SER A 54 -14.18 -3.62 0.39
CA SER A 54 -14.40 -5.01 0.01
C SER A 54 -13.10 -5.77 -0.29
N VAL A 55 -12.12 -5.10 -0.90
CA VAL A 55 -10.86 -5.73 -1.27
C VAL A 55 -9.94 -5.87 -0.06
N VAL A 56 -9.78 -4.84 0.76
CA VAL A 56 -8.91 -4.92 1.95
C VAL A 56 -9.45 -5.87 3.03
N SER A 57 -10.75 -6.17 3.02
CA SER A 57 -11.36 -7.19 3.90
C SER A 57 -11.30 -8.61 3.33
N ASN A 58 -10.90 -8.80 2.08
CA ASN A 58 -10.80 -10.12 1.45
C ASN A 58 -9.34 -10.49 1.20
N HIS A 59 -8.81 -11.38 2.03
CA HIS A 59 -7.42 -11.84 1.94
C HIS A 59 -7.23 -12.97 0.91
N PHE A 60 -8.29 -13.44 0.25
CA PHE A 60 -8.16 -14.52 -0.72
C PHE A 60 -7.91 -14.00 -2.13
N CYS A 61 -6.82 -14.47 -2.75
CA CYS A 61 -6.47 -14.17 -4.12
C CYS A 61 -6.45 -15.45 -4.97
N PRO A 62 -7.21 -15.53 -6.07
CA PRO A 62 -7.04 -16.60 -7.03
C PRO A 62 -5.75 -16.35 -7.82
N ILE A 63 -4.85 -17.34 -7.81
CA ILE A 63 -3.65 -17.33 -8.64
C ILE A 63 -3.69 -18.48 -9.63
N ARG A 64 -3.14 -18.23 -10.82
CA ARG A 64 -3.07 -19.26 -11.85
C ARG A 64 -1.97 -20.28 -11.52
N ASP A 65 -2.31 -21.56 -11.68
CA ASP A 65 -1.42 -22.71 -11.51
C ASP A 65 -1.54 -23.62 -12.74
N GLY A 66 -0.70 -23.32 -13.75
CA GLY A 66 -0.78 -23.93 -15.08
C GLY A 66 -2.09 -23.61 -15.80
N LEU A 67 -2.94 -24.64 -15.98
CA LEU A 67 -4.27 -24.53 -16.58
C LEU A 67 -5.39 -24.37 -15.54
N SER A 68 -5.06 -24.40 -14.26
CA SER A 68 -6.01 -24.31 -13.15
C SER A 68 -5.83 -23.03 -12.35
N TYR A 69 -6.72 -22.79 -11.39
CA TYR A 69 -6.59 -21.73 -10.41
C TYR A 69 -6.57 -22.33 -9.01
N ARG A 70 -5.73 -21.78 -8.14
CA ARG A 70 -5.77 -22.05 -6.70
C ARG A 70 -5.99 -20.76 -5.94
N ILE A 71 -6.66 -20.85 -4.80
CA ILE A 71 -6.89 -19.70 -3.93
C ILE A 71 -5.77 -19.68 -2.89
N VAL A 72 -5.09 -18.54 -2.76
CA VAL A 72 -4.09 -18.31 -1.71
C VAL A 72 -4.58 -17.26 -0.74
N ASN A 73 -4.18 -17.41 0.52
CA ASN A 73 -4.39 -16.39 1.55
C ASN A 73 -3.23 -15.39 1.51
N VAL A 74 -3.55 -14.13 1.22
CA VAL A 74 -2.63 -13.01 1.10
C VAL A 74 -2.43 -12.39 2.48
N SER A 75 -1.21 -12.50 2.99
CA SER A 75 -0.81 -11.92 4.26
C SER A 75 -0.75 -10.38 4.18
N TYR A 76 -0.25 -9.85 3.06
CA TYR A 76 -0.04 -8.41 2.89
C TYR A 76 -0.49 -7.90 1.52
N THR A 77 -1.10 -6.72 1.49
CA THR A 77 -1.52 -6.04 0.24
C THR A 77 -0.94 -4.62 0.16
N ALA A 78 -0.26 -4.31 -0.93
CA ALA A 78 0.25 -2.98 -1.24
C ALA A 78 -0.62 -2.32 -2.31
N TRP A 79 -1.14 -1.13 -2.04
CA TRP A 79 -1.86 -0.32 -3.00
C TRP A 79 -0.93 0.72 -3.61
N ILE A 80 -0.77 0.68 -4.93
CA ILE A 80 0.05 1.62 -5.68
C ILE A 80 -0.86 2.60 -6.40
N PHE A 81 -0.79 3.87 -6.01
CA PHE A 81 -1.62 4.94 -6.53
C PHE A 81 -0.83 5.81 -7.52
N SER A 82 -1.31 5.88 -8.76
CA SER A 82 -0.77 6.82 -9.77
C SER A 82 -1.48 8.18 -9.76
N GLU A 83 -2.58 8.29 -9.03
CA GLU A 83 -3.32 9.53 -8.73
C GLU A 83 -3.53 9.61 -7.22
N PRO A 84 -3.63 10.80 -6.60
CA PRO A 84 -3.71 10.89 -5.15
C PRO A 84 -4.91 10.09 -4.58
N PRO A 85 -4.71 9.21 -3.60
CA PRO A 85 -5.81 8.49 -2.96
C PRO A 85 -6.72 9.45 -2.18
N ILE A 86 -8.01 9.14 -2.16
CA ILE A 86 -9.00 9.91 -1.39
C ILE A 86 -8.70 9.75 0.11
N GLU A 87 -8.74 10.83 0.88
CA GLU A 87 -8.37 10.85 2.30
C GLU A 87 -9.15 9.82 3.14
N ASN A 88 -10.45 9.66 2.86
CA ASN A 88 -11.30 8.68 3.54
C ASN A 88 -10.79 7.22 3.42
N LEU A 89 -10.02 6.88 2.38
CA LEU A 89 -9.40 5.57 2.24
C LEU A 89 -8.22 5.40 3.20
N ILE A 90 -7.41 6.44 3.31
CA ILE A 90 -6.24 6.48 4.18
C ILE A 90 -6.71 6.41 5.65
N SER A 91 -7.67 7.25 6.04
CA SER A 91 -8.25 7.22 7.38
C SER A 91 -8.85 5.85 7.69
N PHE A 92 -9.55 5.23 6.72
CA PHE A 92 -10.10 3.89 6.93
C PHE A 92 -9.02 2.84 7.23
N VAL A 93 -7.84 2.90 6.61
CA VAL A 93 -6.75 1.97 6.96
C VAL A 93 -6.24 2.28 8.37
N ILE A 94 -5.99 3.55 8.67
CA ILE A 94 -5.42 3.99 9.96
C ILE A 94 -6.33 3.66 11.14
N ASP A 95 -7.63 3.86 10.99
CA ASP A 95 -8.61 3.61 12.05
C ASP A 95 -8.81 2.10 12.32
N ASN A 96 -8.20 1.22 11.51
CA ASN A 96 -8.32 -0.23 11.61
C ASN A 96 -6.92 -0.88 11.84
N PRO A 97 -6.54 -1.18 13.10
CA PRO A 97 -5.22 -1.72 13.43
C PRO A 97 -4.85 -3.01 12.70
N HIS A 98 -5.84 -3.86 12.38
CA HIS A 98 -5.61 -5.05 11.57
C HIS A 98 -5.17 -4.68 10.14
N LEU A 99 -5.86 -3.71 9.52
CA LEU A 99 -5.53 -3.27 8.17
C LEU A 99 -4.18 -2.58 8.12
N LEU A 100 -3.81 -1.77 9.13
CA LEU A 100 -2.47 -1.17 9.22
C LEU A 100 -1.34 -2.20 9.14
N ARG A 101 -1.52 -3.37 9.76
CA ARG A 101 -0.50 -4.45 9.77
C ARG A 101 -0.47 -5.25 8.47
N SER A 102 -1.57 -5.29 7.72
CA SER A 102 -1.69 -6.09 6.49
C SER A 102 -1.71 -5.26 5.20
N THR A 103 -1.77 -3.93 5.27
CA THR A 103 -1.98 -3.06 4.11
C THR A 103 -0.98 -1.93 4.07
N ALA A 104 -0.28 -1.82 2.94
CA ALA A 104 0.56 -0.68 2.60
C ALA A 104 -0.12 0.18 1.51
N LEU A 105 0.03 1.50 1.58
CA LEU A 105 -0.43 2.45 0.56
C LEU A 105 0.78 3.26 0.07
N TYR A 106 0.94 3.39 -1.24
CA TYR A 106 1.99 4.16 -1.88
C TYR A 106 1.38 5.17 -2.84
N ASP A 107 1.51 6.45 -2.52
CA ASP A 107 1.07 7.55 -3.38
C ASP A 107 2.24 8.03 -4.25
N LEU A 108 2.28 7.51 -5.48
CA LEU A 108 3.26 7.85 -6.50
C LEU A 108 2.79 8.96 -7.43
N SER A 109 1.63 9.57 -7.16
CA SER A 109 1.04 10.60 -8.04
C SER A 109 2.00 11.75 -8.34
N LYS A 110 2.72 12.23 -7.31
CA LYS A 110 3.72 13.29 -7.46
C LYS A 110 4.95 12.84 -8.25
N ALA A 111 5.35 11.57 -8.16
CA ALA A 111 6.46 11.05 -8.96
C ALA A 111 6.14 11.03 -10.45
N TYR A 112 4.90 10.71 -10.82
CA TYR A 112 4.43 10.85 -12.19
C TYR A 112 4.37 12.30 -12.69
N MET A 113 4.42 13.28 -11.79
CA MET A 113 4.57 14.71 -12.09
C MET A 113 6.03 15.19 -12.04
N GLY A 114 7.01 14.30 -11.88
CA GLY A 114 8.44 14.62 -11.83
C GLY A 114 8.99 14.95 -10.44
N SER A 115 8.18 14.83 -9.38
CA SER A 115 8.68 14.97 -8.01
C SER A 115 9.47 13.74 -7.58
N ARG A 116 10.45 13.92 -6.70
CA ARG A 116 11.11 12.79 -6.01
C ARG A 116 10.42 12.41 -4.71
N LEU A 117 9.53 13.25 -4.20
CA LEU A 117 8.90 13.06 -2.91
C LEU A 117 7.54 12.37 -3.08
N CYS A 118 7.39 11.20 -2.47
CA CYS A 118 6.17 10.42 -2.44
C CYS A 118 5.70 10.20 -1.01
N LEU A 119 4.41 9.92 -0.85
CA LEU A 119 3.82 9.59 0.43
C LEU A 119 3.59 8.09 0.51
N LYS A 120 3.82 7.50 1.68
CA LYS A 120 3.49 6.10 1.97
C LYS A 120 2.73 5.97 3.28
N LEU A 121 1.98 4.90 3.43
CA LEU A 121 1.52 4.37 4.70
C LEU A 121 1.89 2.90 4.70
N ASN A 122 2.90 2.51 5.48
CA ASN A 122 3.33 1.12 5.56
C ASN A 122 3.77 0.81 7.00
N GLU A 123 2.87 0.20 7.76
CA GLU A 123 3.15 -0.35 9.10
C GLU A 123 3.21 -1.88 9.07
N THR A 124 3.34 -2.45 7.88
CA THR A 124 3.41 -3.91 7.71
C THR A 124 4.82 -4.41 8.01
N GLU A 125 4.92 -5.69 8.38
CA GLU A 125 6.21 -6.36 8.56
C GLU A 125 6.75 -6.97 7.24
N SER A 126 6.02 -6.77 6.14
CA SER A 126 6.29 -7.31 4.81
C SER A 126 7.71 -7.01 4.33
N ILE A 127 8.54 -8.06 4.24
CA ILE A 127 9.90 -7.96 3.68
C ILE A 127 9.87 -7.56 2.20
N VAL A 128 8.84 -7.96 1.47
CA VAL A 128 8.65 -7.62 0.06
C VAL A 128 8.34 -6.13 -0.10
N PHE A 129 7.53 -5.54 0.78
CA PHE A 129 7.20 -4.12 0.68
C PHE A 129 8.38 -3.23 1.08
N ARG A 130 9.18 -3.65 2.04
CA ARG A 130 10.45 -2.98 2.36
C ARG A 130 11.42 -3.03 1.18
N GLU A 131 11.55 -4.19 0.53
CA GLU A 131 12.37 -4.32 -0.67
C GLU A 131 11.83 -3.46 -1.83
N PHE A 132 10.50 -3.32 -1.94
CA PHE A 132 9.88 -2.45 -2.92
C PHE A 132 10.23 -0.98 -2.68
N GLU A 133 10.21 -0.52 -1.43
CA GLU A 133 10.62 0.84 -1.06
C GLU A 133 12.09 1.09 -1.41
N ASP A 134 12.97 0.14 -1.06
CA ASP A 134 14.39 0.17 -1.43
C ASP A 134 14.59 0.23 -2.95
N PHE A 135 13.81 -0.54 -3.70
CA PHE A 135 13.82 -0.52 -5.17
C PHE A 135 13.42 0.84 -5.73
N LEU A 136 12.35 1.45 -5.21
CA LEU A 136 11.92 2.79 -5.63
C LEU A 136 12.98 3.86 -5.36
N GLU A 137 13.66 3.76 -4.22
CA GLU A 137 14.73 4.68 -3.86
C GLU A 137 15.97 4.48 -4.76
N LYS A 138 16.46 3.25 -4.89
CA LYS A 138 17.73 2.95 -5.59
C LYS A 138 17.63 3.12 -7.10
N GLU A 139 16.55 2.63 -7.72
CA GLU A 139 16.41 2.63 -9.18
C GLU A 139 15.83 3.94 -9.73
N TYR A 140 15.01 4.63 -8.93
CA TYR A 140 14.27 5.82 -9.38
C TYR A 140 14.53 7.08 -8.55
N GLY A 141 15.30 7.00 -7.45
CA GLY A 141 15.62 8.15 -6.62
C GLY A 141 14.40 8.73 -5.90
N LEU A 142 13.39 7.91 -5.61
CA LEU A 142 12.19 8.34 -4.88
C LEU A 142 12.42 8.30 -3.38
N ASN A 143 12.01 9.35 -2.68
CA ASN A 143 11.99 9.42 -1.22
C ASN A 143 10.55 9.27 -0.74
N LEU A 144 10.30 8.24 0.07
CA LEU A 144 8.98 7.89 0.59
C LEU A 144 8.85 8.36 2.04
N ILE A 145 7.93 9.29 2.28
CA ILE A 145 7.63 9.82 3.63
C ILE A 145 6.32 9.22 4.14
N ASN A 146 6.32 8.79 5.40
CA ASN A 146 5.11 8.31 6.06
C ASN A 146 4.04 9.41 6.15
N LYS A 147 2.86 9.14 5.58
CA LYS A 147 1.66 9.94 5.75
C LYS A 147 0.95 9.47 7.01
N LEU A 148 1.33 10.06 8.14
CA LEU A 148 0.42 10.14 9.28
C LEU A 148 -0.51 11.33 9.01
N PRO A 149 -1.85 11.19 9.12
CA PRO A 149 -2.69 12.35 9.30
C PRO A 149 -2.18 13.11 10.53
N PRO A 150 -2.35 14.44 10.60
CA PRO A 150 -2.24 15.08 11.91
C PRO A 150 -3.16 14.32 12.86
N LEU A 151 -2.62 13.91 14.02
CA LEU A 151 -3.42 13.38 15.11
C LEU A 151 -4.64 14.32 15.30
N PRO A 152 -5.86 13.78 15.51
CA PRO A 152 -6.96 14.65 15.92
C PRO A 152 -6.45 15.49 17.10
N PRO A 153 -6.68 16.81 17.13
CA PRO A 153 -6.25 17.62 18.25
C PRO A 153 -6.79 16.99 19.53
N ASP A 154 -5.88 16.60 20.43
CA ASP A 154 -6.22 16.03 21.73
C ASP A 154 -7.33 16.88 22.35
N HIS A 155 -8.36 16.20 22.84
CA HIS A 155 -9.57 16.74 23.45
C HIS A 155 -9.43 18.21 23.89
N LEU A 156 -10.05 19.12 23.13
CA LEU A 156 -10.37 20.45 23.65
C LEU A 156 -11.06 20.24 25.01
N PRO A 157 -10.54 20.82 26.11
CA PRO A 157 -11.23 20.74 27.39
C PRO A 157 -12.63 21.35 27.20
N LEU A 158 -13.66 20.55 27.51
CA LEU A 158 -15.04 21.02 27.54
C LEU A 158 -15.08 22.28 28.41
N PRO A 159 -15.76 23.36 27.97
CA PRO A 159 -15.84 24.58 28.76
C PRO A 159 -16.46 24.26 30.12
N GLU A 160 -15.77 24.69 31.18
CA GLU A 160 -16.26 24.56 32.55
C GLU A 160 -17.69 25.11 32.62
N ARG A 161 -18.61 24.26 33.07
CA ARG A 161 -19.98 24.68 33.35
C ARG A 161 -19.93 25.76 34.41
N THR A 162 -20.24 26.99 34.03
CA THR A 162 -20.50 28.08 34.96
C THR A 162 -21.62 27.65 35.91
N ILE A 163 -21.29 27.40 37.17
CA ILE A 163 -22.27 27.27 38.24
C ILE A 163 -22.76 28.69 38.52
N LEU A 164 -23.92 29.04 37.97
CA LEU A 164 -24.73 30.16 38.45
C LEU A 164 -25.33 29.74 39.78
N ASN A 165 -24.71 30.18 40.88
CA ASN A 165 -25.36 30.16 42.19
C ASN A 165 -26.44 31.25 42.20
N ILE A 166 -27.70 30.83 42.35
CA ILE A 166 -28.85 31.66 42.68
C ILE A 166 -28.88 31.84 44.20
#